data_AF-A0AAE9XB78-F1
#
_entry.id   AF-A0AAE9XB78-F1
#
_cell.length_a   1.000
_cell.length_b   1.000
_cell.length_c   1.000
_cell.angle_alpha   90.00
_cell.angle_beta   90.00
_cell.angle_gamma   90.00
#
_symmetry.space_group_name_H-M   'P 1'
#
loop_
_entity.id
_entity.type
_entity.pdbx_description
1 polymer ?
#
loop_
_entity_poly.entity_id
_entity_poly.type
_entity_poly.pdbx_seq_one_letter_code
_entity_poly.pdbx_strand_id
1 'polypeptide(L)'
;MTTKIESANFCHVFIPSYHRPKSIKTAAYLRKIGWDMGRVTVFLDSETDDIAQYEETAQEMGFNVHVFDMEEARNRYDYVHRASVSRRSAGQARNMFQDYAQSIGIDFYVVMDDDTAYFGSFMQRRTIRDFDLVRRTFAAMEDLMRKRKIGVMGLSQTGDFLGGYKPKIFLRKVMNTTFYLLPYIYRGERGVQDDDTSLFTGICNEGLFTGTMNHAVVLQQTLSATQAGGLTDLYNECKLLNKALITVIQYPSAIIAEYQTMNGGMLHHRINYKHLAPCIIKGSKESDNIAWDKYPEDYPFTNENKINGHKCD
;
A
#
# COMPACT_ATOMS: atom_id res chain seq x y z
N MET A 1 -32.11 -3.41 -2.86
CA MET A 1 -32.05 -2.68 -4.14
C MET A 1 -30.62 -2.72 -4.63
N THR A 2 -30.32 -3.55 -5.63
CA THR A 2 -29.04 -3.58 -6.31
C THR A 2 -29.02 -2.41 -7.29
N THR A 3 -28.57 -1.24 -6.82
CA THR A 3 -28.11 -0.19 -7.71
C THR A 3 -26.94 -0.78 -8.50
N LYS A 4 -27.18 -1.10 -9.79
CA LYS A 4 -26.10 -1.20 -10.76
C LYS A 4 -25.36 0.12 -10.67
N ILE A 5 -24.08 0.10 -10.30
CA ILE A 5 -23.25 1.28 -10.34
C ILE A 5 -22.96 1.54 -11.82
N GLU A 6 -23.92 2.16 -12.50
CA GLU A 6 -23.70 2.76 -13.82
C GLU A 6 -22.71 3.91 -13.60
N SER A 7 -21.49 3.73 -14.13
CA SER A 7 -20.30 4.59 -13.97
C SER A 7 -19.51 4.48 -12.65
N ALA A 8 -19.19 3.26 -12.20
CA ALA A 8 -18.02 3.12 -11.32
C ALA A 8 -16.80 3.57 -12.12
N ASN A 9 -16.24 4.74 -11.80
CA ASN A 9 -14.90 5.11 -12.27
C ASN A 9 -13.96 3.98 -11.84
N PHE A 10 -13.44 3.24 -12.82
CA PHE A 10 -12.49 2.17 -12.51
C PHE A 10 -11.25 2.81 -11.88
N CYS A 11 -10.93 2.46 -10.64
CA CYS A 11 -9.70 2.90 -10.02
C CYS A 11 -8.50 2.41 -10.85
N HIS A 12 -7.49 3.27 -11.04
CA HIS A 12 -6.25 2.87 -11.68
C HIS A 12 -5.48 1.90 -10.77
N VAL A 13 -5.03 0.80 -11.35
CA VAL A 13 -4.29 -0.24 -10.64
C VAL A 13 -2.84 -0.22 -11.10
N PHE A 14 -1.94 0.04 -10.17
CA PHE A 14 -0.50 0.02 -10.40
C PHE A 14 0.10 -1.27 -9.85
N ILE A 15 0.88 -1.96 -10.69
CA ILE A 15 1.46 -3.27 -10.38
C ILE A 15 2.98 -3.18 -10.55
N PRO A 16 3.80 -3.11 -9.48
CA PRO A 16 5.23 -3.35 -9.62
C PRO A 16 5.47 -4.80 -10.03
N SER A 17 6.34 -5.03 -11.02
CA SER A 17 6.72 -6.39 -11.42
C SER A 17 8.20 -6.45 -11.81
N TYR A 18 8.82 -7.60 -11.54
CA TYR A 18 10.25 -7.83 -11.79
C TYR A 18 10.51 -9.30 -12.12
N HIS A 19 11.09 -9.60 -13.29
CA HIS A 19 11.37 -10.96 -13.75
C HIS A 19 10.17 -11.92 -13.77
N ARG A 20 8.98 -11.39 -14.06
CA ARG A 20 7.72 -12.15 -14.17
C ARG A 20 6.85 -11.73 -15.38
N PRO A 21 7.43 -11.46 -16.57
CA PRO A 21 6.68 -10.91 -17.71
C PRO A 21 5.46 -11.75 -18.10
N LYS A 22 5.60 -13.08 -18.08
CA LYS A 22 4.53 -14.02 -18.50
C LYS A 22 3.62 -14.51 -17.36
N SER A 23 3.80 -14.02 -16.13
CA SER A 23 3.10 -14.56 -14.95
C SER A 23 2.62 -13.48 -13.98
N ILE A 24 2.09 -12.37 -14.51
CA ILE A 24 1.44 -11.31 -13.72
C ILE A 24 0.03 -11.78 -13.31
N LYS A 25 -0.05 -12.53 -12.21
CA LYS A 25 -1.32 -13.13 -11.72
C LYS A 25 -2.38 -12.07 -11.44
N THR A 26 -1.94 -10.92 -10.95
CA THR A 26 -2.81 -9.77 -10.67
C THR A 26 -3.50 -9.26 -11.93
N ALA A 27 -2.75 -9.08 -13.03
CA ALA A 27 -3.33 -8.67 -14.30
C ALA A 27 -4.30 -9.74 -14.85
N ALA A 28 -3.96 -11.02 -14.71
CA ALA A 28 -4.84 -12.12 -15.13
C ALA A 28 -6.15 -12.15 -14.32
N TYR A 29 -6.06 -11.88 -13.01
CA TYR A 29 -7.22 -11.77 -12.13
C TYR A 29 -8.10 -10.57 -12.49
N LEU A 30 -7.52 -9.39 -12.70
CA LEU A 30 -8.24 -8.17 -13.07
C LEU A 30 -8.98 -8.34 -14.41
N ARG A 31 -8.31 -8.94 -15.41
CA ARG A 31 -8.94 -9.30 -16.69
C ARG A 31 -10.12 -10.25 -16.50
N LYS A 32 -9.96 -11.28 -15.66
CA LYS A 32 -11.00 -12.27 -15.36
C LYS A 32 -12.25 -11.66 -14.72
N ILE A 33 -12.10 -10.65 -13.84
CA ILE A 33 -13.23 -9.99 -13.19
C ILE A 33 -13.85 -8.86 -14.03
N GLY A 34 -13.35 -8.65 -15.26
CA GLY A 34 -13.82 -7.59 -16.15
C GLY A 34 -13.46 -6.19 -15.65
N TRP A 35 -12.24 -6.05 -15.12
CA TRP A 35 -11.65 -4.73 -14.88
C TRP A 35 -11.28 -4.06 -16.21
N ASP A 36 -11.32 -2.73 -16.25
CA ASP A 36 -10.80 -1.98 -17.39
C ASP A 36 -9.27 -2.10 -17.43
N MET A 37 -8.77 -2.95 -18.33
CA MET A 37 -7.34 -3.19 -18.47
C MET A 37 -6.58 -1.94 -18.92
N GLY A 38 -7.24 -0.98 -19.60
CA GLY A 38 -6.65 0.31 -19.95
C GLY A 38 -6.33 1.19 -18.73
N ARG A 39 -6.82 0.82 -17.53
CA ARG A 39 -6.47 1.45 -16.25
C ARG A 39 -5.52 0.62 -15.39
N VAL A 40 -5.02 -0.49 -15.91
CA VAL A 40 -3.98 -1.29 -15.27
C VAL A 40 -2.64 -0.87 -15.86
N THR A 41 -1.70 -0.45 -15.01
CA THR A 41 -0.34 -0.10 -15.42
C THR A 41 0.66 -0.96 -14.65
N VAL A 42 1.46 -1.71 -15.39
CA VAL A 42 2.58 -2.49 -14.85
C VAL A 42 3.83 -1.62 -14.87
N PHE A 43 4.48 -1.50 -13.71
CA PHE A 43 5.68 -0.69 -13.52
C PHE A 43 6.92 -1.56 -13.54
N LEU A 44 7.88 -1.16 -14.36
CA LEU A 44 9.15 -1.83 -14.56
C LEU A 44 10.30 -0.85 -14.28
N ASP A 45 11.40 -1.37 -13.74
CA ASP A 45 12.63 -0.60 -13.65
C ASP A 45 13.33 -0.52 -15.01
N SER A 46 13.97 0.61 -15.32
CA SER A 46 14.68 0.84 -16.59
C SER A 46 15.91 -0.05 -16.81
N GLU A 47 16.32 -0.82 -15.81
CA GLU A 47 17.49 -1.69 -15.86
C GLU A 47 17.13 -3.17 -15.97
N THR A 48 15.86 -3.50 -16.16
CA THR A 48 15.42 -4.88 -16.32
C THR A 48 15.63 -5.35 -17.76
N ASP A 49 15.98 -6.62 -17.95
CA ASP A 49 16.38 -7.18 -19.24
C ASP A 49 15.21 -7.80 -20.02
N ASP A 50 13.99 -7.75 -19.47
CA ASP A 50 12.81 -8.44 -19.98
C ASP A 50 11.65 -7.49 -20.37
N ILE A 51 11.92 -6.18 -20.52
CA ILE A 51 10.94 -5.16 -20.92
C ILE A 51 10.15 -5.58 -22.17
N ALA A 52 10.83 -6.07 -23.20
CA ALA A 52 10.18 -6.50 -24.45
C ALA A 52 9.15 -7.63 -24.23
N GLN A 53 9.39 -8.53 -23.27
CA GLN A 53 8.45 -9.61 -22.93
C GLN A 53 7.23 -9.08 -22.17
N TYR A 54 7.41 -8.05 -21.34
CA TYR A 54 6.29 -7.34 -20.71
C TYR A 54 5.44 -6.63 -21.75
N GLU A 55 6.05 -5.96 -22.73
CA GLU A 55 5.32 -5.27 -23.82
C GLU A 55 4.49 -6.25 -24.67
N GLU A 56 5.04 -7.42 -25.01
CA GLU A 56 4.29 -8.50 -25.68
C GLU A 56 3.07 -8.92 -24.85
N THR A 57 3.28 -9.19 -23.56
CA THR A 57 2.20 -9.59 -22.65
C THR A 57 1.16 -8.46 -22.47
N ALA A 58 1.60 -7.21 -22.46
CA ALA A 58 0.75 -6.03 -22.38
C ALA A 58 -0.18 -5.92 -23.58
N GLN A 59 0.33 -6.17 -24.79
CA GLN A 59 -0.46 -6.20 -26.02
C GLN A 59 -1.52 -7.33 -25.99
N GLU A 60 -1.17 -8.51 -25.49
CA GLU A 60 -2.10 -9.64 -25.37
C GLU A 60 -3.20 -9.44 -24.31
N MET A 61 -2.89 -8.72 -23.24
CA MET A 61 -3.77 -8.54 -22.09
C MET A 61 -4.50 -7.20 -22.06
N GLY A 62 -4.02 -6.20 -22.81
CA GLY A 62 -4.58 -4.86 -22.91
C GLY A 62 -4.25 -3.94 -21.73
N PHE A 63 -3.16 -4.19 -20.99
CA PHE A 63 -2.68 -3.29 -19.92
C PHE A 63 -1.58 -2.36 -20.43
N ASN A 64 -1.28 -1.31 -19.67
CA ASN A 64 -0.19 -0.38 -19.96
C ASN A 64 1.11 -0.81 -19.27
N VAL A 65 2.24 -0.54 -19.91
CA VAL A 65 3.57 -0.66 -19.28
C VAL A 65 4.12 0.73 -19.05
N HIS A 66 4.68 0.96 -17.87
CA HIS A 66 5.45 2.16 -17.57
C HIS A 66 6.83 1.78 -17.05
N VAL A 67 7.87 2.27 -17.72
CA VAL A 67 9.26 2.07 -17.32
C VAL A 67 9.72 3.34 -16.62
N PHE A 68 10.11 3.22 -15.34
CA PHE A 68 10.65 4.34 -14.57
C PHE A 68 12.17 4.30 -14.54
N ASP A 69 12.80 5.47 -14.48
CA ASP A 69 14.26 5.59 -14.38
C ASP A 69 14.76 5.11 -13.01
N MET A 70 15.53 4.03 -13.00
CA MET A 70 16.05 3.43 -11.78
C MET A 70 17.15 4.28 -11.13
N GLU A 71 17.94 5.03 -11.91
CA GLU A 71 18.97 5.93 -11.37
C GLU A 71 18.32 7.12 -10.66
N GLU A 72 17.31 7.73 -11.29
CA GLU A 72 16.51 8.79 -10.67
C GLU A 72 15.83 8.30 -9.39
N ALA A 73 15.21 7.12 -9.44
CA ALA A 73 14.57 6.51 -8.28
C ALA A 73 15.58 6.31 -7.12
N ARG A 74 16.82 5.89 -7.41
CA ARG A 74 17.89 5.77 -6.41
C ARG A 74 18.36 7.11 -5.85
N ASN A 75 18.50 8.12 -6.69
CA ASN A 75 18.96 9.45 -6.28
C ASN A 75 17.95 10.16 -5.39
N ARG A 76 16.66 9.90 -5.59
CA ARG A 76 15.56 10.48 -4.81
C ARG A 76 15.19 9.66 -3.56
N TYR A 77 15.79 8.48 -3.36
CA TYR A 77 15.42 7.58 -2.27
C TYR A 77 16.15 7.92 -0.97
N ASP A 78 15.38 8.14 0.10
CA ASP A 78 15.94 8.34 1.44
C ASP A 78 16.13 7.00 2.14
N TYR A 79 17.34 6.44 1.99
CA TYR A 79 17.66 5.12 2.54
C TYR A 79 17.82 5.15 4.05
N VAL A 80 16.95 4.42 4.74
CA VAL A 80 16.98 4.25 6.20
C VAL A 80 18.26 3.58 6.70
N HIS A 81 18.80 2.65 5.90
CA HIS A 81 20.04 1.92 6.19
C HIS A 81 20.80 1.70 4.90
N ARG A 82 22.05 1.24 5.01
CA ARG A 82 22.92 1.00 3.84
C ARG A 82 22.20 0.11 2.83
N ALA A 83 22.03 0.64 1.62
CA ALA A 83 21.43 -0.09 0.51
C ALA A 83 22.20 -1.39 0.23
N SER A 84 21.46 -2.41 -0.18
CA SER A 84 22.00 -3.65 -0.75
C SER A 84 22.88 -3.35 -1.97
N VAL A 85 23.70 -4.31 -2.40
CA VAL A 85 24.50 -4.20 -3.63
C VAL A 85 23.60 -3.98 -4.84
N SER A 86 22.43 -4.62 -4.86
CA SER A 86 21.42 -4.43 -5.91
C SER A 86 20.81 -3.02 -5.93
N ARG A 87 20.80 -2.29 -4.80
CA ARG A 87 20.17 -0.96 -4.64
C ARG A 87 18.76 -0.87 -5.24
N ARG A 88 18.04 -2.01 -5.27
CA ARG A 88 16.66 -2.16 -5.76
C ARG A 88 15.73 -2.41 -4.59
N SER A 89 14.55 -1.83 -4.63
CA SER A 89 13.50 -2.00 -3.63
C SER A 89 12.13 -1.72 -4.23
N ALA A 90 11.11 -2.41 -3.72
CA ALA A 90 9.72 -2.09 -4.04
C ALA A 90 9.37 -0.65 -3.65
N GLY A 91 9.95 -0.14 -2.56
CA GLY A 91 9.70 1.21 -2.09
C GLY A 91 10.17 2.32 -3.05
N GLN A 92 11.27 2.10 -3.77
CA GLN A 92 11.70 3.02 -4.85
C GLN A 92 10.65 3.11 -5.95
N ALA A 93 10.13 1.97 -6.42
CA ALA A 93 9.07 1.94 -7.42
C ALA A 93 7.82 2.67 -6.90
N ARG A 94 7.40 2.40 -5.65
CA ARG A 94 6.23 3.06 -5.02
C ARG A 94 6.35 4.58 -4.98
N ASN A 95 7.55 5.11 -4.78
CA ASN A 95 7.79 6.55 -4.83
C ASN A 95 7.57 7.12 -6.23
N MET A 96 7.97 6.40 -7.29
CA MET A 96 7.80 6.84 -8.68
C MET A 96 6.34 6.79 -9.15
N PHE A 97 5.49 5.98 -8.52
CA PHE A 97 4.06 5.88 -8.87
C PHE A 97 3.32 7.21 -8.75
N GLN A 98 3.67 8.04 -7.75
CA GLN A 98 3.00 9.32 -7.53
C GLN A 98 3.23 10.29 -8.70
N ASP A 99 4.44 10.31 -9.27
CA ASP A 99 4.77 11.20 -10.39
C ASP A 99 4.08 10.73 -11.67
N TYR A 100 4.03 9.42 -11.89
CA TYR A 100 3.29 8.86 -13.01
C TYR A 100 1.79 9.15 -12.90
N ALA A 101 1.19 8.96 -11.71
CA ALA A 101 -0.21 9.30 -11.46
C ALA A 101 -0.50 10.77 -11.81
N GLN A 102 0.35 11.70 -11.37
CA GLN A 102 0.23 13.12 -11.72
C GLN A 102 0.35 13.37 -13.22
N SER A 103 1.30 12.72 -13.90
CA SER A 103 1.53 12.93 -15.33
C SER A 103 0.36 12.46 -16.20
N ILE A 104 -0.40 11.45 -15.75
CA ILE A 104 -1.63 10.99 -16.41
C ILE A 104 -2.91 11.65 -15.86
N GLY A 105 -2.76 12.64 -14.97
CA GLY A 105 -3.87 13.45 -14.45
C GLY A 105 -4.79 12.74 -13.47
N ILE A 106 -4.28 11.75 -12.72
CA ILE A 106 -5.05 11.06 -11.67
C ILE A 106 -4.50 11.36 -10.27
N ASP A 107 -5.39 11.42 -9.30
CA ASP A 107 -5.06 11.68 -7.89
C ASP A 107 -5.35 10.48 -6.97
N PHE A 108 -6.03 9.46 -7.50
CA PHE A 108 -6.42 8.26 -6.76
C PHE A 108 -6.05 6.99 -7.55
N TYR A 109 -5.35 6.08 -6.89
CA TYR A 109 -4.95 4.78 -7.45
C TYR A 109 -4.75 3.74 -6.36
N VAL A 110 -4.67 2.48 -6.76
CA VAL A 110 -4.37 1.35 -5.88
C VAL A 110 -3.12 0.62 -6.36
N VAL A 111 -2.24 0.28 -5.43
CA VAL A 111 -1.07 -0.56 -5.68
C VAL A 111 -1.39 -1.99 -5.26
N MET A 112 -1.11 -2.92 -6.16
CA MET A 112 -1.24 -4.36 -5.91
C MET A 112 0.02 -5.06 -6.40
N ASP A 113 0.58 -5.96 -5.59
CA ASP A 113 1.73 -6.78 -6.00
C ASP A 113 1.34 -7.70 -7.18
N ASP A 114 2.31 -8.18 -7.97
CA ASP A 114 2.06 -8.95 -9.19
C ASP A 114 1.56 -10.40 -9.00
N ASP A 115 1.50 -10.87 -7.75
CA ASP A 115 1.18 -12.25 -7.36
C ASP A 115 -0.20 -12.40 -6.69
N THR A 116 -1.06 -11.38 -6.81
CA THR A 116 -2.46 -11.42 -6.35
C THR A 116 -3.23 -12.47 -7.14
N ALA A 117 -3.79 -13.46 -6.43
CA ALA A 117 -4.56 -14.53 -7.05
C ALA A 117 -6.04 -14.17 -7.20
N TYR A 118 -6.67 -13.66 -6.13
CA TYR A 118 -8.06 -13.21 -6.12
C TYR A 118 -8.44 -12.51 -4.81
N PHE A 119 -9.60 -11.84 -4.77
CA PHE A 119 -10.25 -11.43 -3.54
C PHE A 119 -11.32 -12.44 -3.07
N GLY A 120 -11.31 -12.75 -1.77
CA GLY A 120 -12.25 -13.63 -1.09
C GLY A 120 -13.13 -12.89 -0.08
N SER A 121 -14.16 -13.57 0.43
CA SER A 121 -15.00 -13.03 1.50
C SER A 121 -14.36 -13.23 2.88
N PHE A 122 -14.60 -12.30 3.78
CA PHE A 122 -14.11 -12.32 5.16
C PHE A 122 -14.45 -13.61 5.96
N MET A 123 -15.65 -14.19 5.77
CA MET A 123 -16.13 -15.33 6.59
C MET A 123 -15.97 -16.71 5.95
N GLN A 124 -15.67 -16.77 4.66
CA GLN A 124 -15.56 -18.04 3.97
C GLN A 124 -14.35 -17.97 3.06
N ARG A 125 -13.46 -18.96 3.19
CA ARG A 125 -12.42 -19.32 2.21
C ARG A 125 -13.03 -19.75 0.86
N ARG A 126 -14.07 -19.04 0.42
CA ARG A 126 -14.80 -19.24 -0.82
C ARG A 126 -14.57 -18.02 -1.67
N THR A 127 -14.26 -18.27 -2.93
CA THR A 127 -14.14 -17.24 -3.96
C THR A 127 -15.42 -16.43 -4.01
N ILE A 128 -15.29 -15.11 -3.99
CA ILE A 128 -16.42 -14.23 -4.25
C ILE A 128 -16.91 -14.52 -5.68
N ARG A 129 -18.17 -14.95 -5.80
CA ARG A 129 -18.83 -15.18 -7.11
C ARG A 129 -19.37 -13.88 -7.72
N ASP A 130 -19.58 -12.87 -6.88
CA ASP A 130 -19.96 -11.54 -7.30
C ASP A 130 -18.71 -10.72 -7.64
N PHE A 131 -18.25 -10.82 -8.89
CA PHE A 131 -17.08 -10.06 -9.36
C PHE A 131 -17.27 -8.54 -9.24
N ASP A 132 -18.51 -8.07 -9.16
CA ASP A 132 -18.78 -6.65 -8.97
C ASP A 132 -18.45 -6.18 -7.54
N LEU A 133 -18.45 -7.07 -6.55
CA LEU A 133 -18.16 -6.72 -5.16
C LEU A 133 -16.79 -6.06 -4.99
N VAL A 134 -15.77 -6.49 -5.76
CA VAL A 134 -14.43 -5.88 -5.70
C VAL A 134 -14.47 -4.46 -6.22
N ARG A 135 -15.12 -4.22 -7.36
CA ARG A 135 -15.30 -2.88 -7.95
C ARG A 135 -16.03 -1.95 -6.99
N ARG A 136 -17.14 -2.42 -6.43
CA ARG A 136 -17.92 -1.67 -5.43
C ARG A 136 -17.12 -1.36 -4.17
N THR A 137 -16.27 -2.29 -3.73
CA THR A 137 -15.40 -2.08 -2.56
C THR A 137 -14.35 -1.01 -2.83
N PHE A 138 -13.75 -0.99 -4.03
CA PHE A 138 -12.73 0.00 -4.38
C PHE A 138 -13.34 1.39 -4.52
N ALA A 139 -14.53 1.50 -5.13
CA ALA A 139 -15.29 2.75 -5.19
C ALA A 139 -15.66 3.26 -3.78
N ALA A 140 -16.15 2.38 -2.90
CA ALA A 140 -16.46 2.75 -1.52
C ALA A 140 -15.22 3.16 -0.71
N MET A 141 -14.05 2.59 -1.01
CA MET A 141 -12.77 3.01 -0.42
C MET A 141 -12.39 4.42 -0.87
N GLU A 142 -12.52 4.72 -2.17
CA GLU A 142 -12.30 6.06 -2.72
C GLU A 142 -13.20 7.09 -2.04
N ASP A 143 -14.50 6.82 -1.97
CA ASP A 143 -15.49 7.69 -1.32
C ASP A 143 -15.13 7.96 0.14
N LEU A 144 -14.73 6.92 0.87
CA LEU A 144 -14.28 7.04 2.26
C LEU A 144 -13.05 7.94 2.37
N MET A 145 -12.02 7.68 1.55
CA MET A 145 -10.76 8.40 1.59
C MET A 145 -10.94 9.87 1.23
N ARG A 146 -11.72 10.18 0.19
CA ARG A 146 -12.06 11.57 -0.19
C ARG A 146 -12.86 12.27 0.90
N LYS A 147 -13.92 11.63 1.40
CA LYS A 147 -14.78 12.19 2.46
C LYS A 147 -14.03 12.47 3.76
N ARG A 148 -13.02 11.66 4.08
CA ARG A 148 -12.27 11.75 5.35
C ARG A 148 -10.87 12.33 5.19
N LYS A 149 -10.51 12.78 3.97
CA LYS A 149 -9.18 13.33 3.67
C LYS A 149 -8.05 12.38 4.08
N ILE A 150 -8.18 11.10 3.75
CA ILE A 150 -7.22 10.05 4.10
C ILE A 150 -6.35 9.73 2.89
N GLY A 151 -5.03 9.84 3.06
CA GLY A 151 -4.06 9.63 1.98
C GLY A 151 -3.74 8.18 1.65
N VAL A 152 -3.72 7.30 2.66
CA VAL A 152 -3.34 5.90 2.50
C VAL A 152 -4.29 5.00 3.28
N MET A 153 -4.83 3.98 2.62
CA MET A 153 -5.64 2.92 3.24
C MET A 153 -5.32 1.57 2.61
N GLY A 154 -5.67 0.48 3.30
CA GLY A 154 -5.49 -0.87 2.81
C GLY A 154 -6.76 -1.71 2.81
N LEU A 155 -6.72 -2.85 2.11
CA LEU A 155 -7.64 -3.96 2.31
C LEU A 155 -6.95 -5.09 3.07
N SER A 156 -7.75 -5.93 3.74
CA SER A 156 -7.21 -7.06 4.48
C SER A 156 -6.68 -8.14 3.56
N GLN A 157 -5.70 -8.87 4.05
CA GLN A 157 -5.19 -10.10 3.43
C GLN A 157 -5.41 -11.30 4.35
N THR A 158 -5.30 -12.51 3.81
CA THR A 158 -5.49 -13.76 4.59
C THR A 158 -4.65 -13.81 5.85
N GLY A 159 -3.41 -13.31 5.79
CA GLY A 159 -2.48 -13.29 6.92
C GLY A 159 -2.97 -12.43 8.10
N ASP A 160 -3.84 -11.45 7.86
CA ASP A 160 -4.37 -10.59 8.93
C ASP A 160 -5.32 -11.36 9.88
N PHE A 161 -5.81 -12.52 9.46
CA PHE A 161 -6.69 -13.40 10.25
C PHE A 161 -5.95 -14.54 10.94
N LEU A 162 -4.61 -14.56 10.89
CA LEU A 162 -3.82 -15.45 11.75
C LEU A 162 -4.12 -15.11 13.21
N GLY A 163 -4.50 -16.13 13.99
CA GLY A 163 -4.98 -15.98 15.36
C GLY A 163 -6.49 -15.78 15.51
N GLY A 164 -7.26 -15.77 14.41
CA GLY A 164 -8.73 -15.76 14.43
C GLY A 164 -9.40 -14.44 14.04
N TYR A 165 -10.71 -14.37 14.30
CA TYR A 165 -11.55 -13.21 13.96
C TYR A 165 -11.13 -11.95 14.74
N LYS A 166 -11.00 -10.83 14.03
CA LYS A 166 -10.69 -9.52 14.63
C LYS A 166 -11.92 -8.60 14.48
N PRO A 167 -12.57 -8.13 15.58
CA PRO A 167 -13.81 -7.36 15.49
C PRO A 167 -13.62 -5.93 14.96
N LYS A 168 -12.40 -5.39 15.02
CA LYS A 168 -12.13 -4.00 14.63
C LYS A 168 -12.45 -3.77 13.16
N ILE A 169 -13.13 -2.65 12.85
CA ILE A 169 -13.43 -2.23 11.47
C ILE A 169 -12.16 -1.86 10.72
N PHE A 170 -11.25 -1.15 11.39
CA PHE A 170 -9.95 -0.78 10.87
C PHE A 170 -8.81 -1.41 11.67
N LEU A 171 -7.82 -1.94 10.97
CA LEU A 171 -6.54 -2.35 11.53
C LEU A 171 -5.52 -1.22 11.35
N ARG A 172 -4.56 -1.07 12.28
CA ARG A 172 -3.50 -0.04 12.22
C ARG A 172 -2.30 -0.45 11.35
N LYS A 173 -2.55 -1.27 10.33
CA LYS A 173 -1.59 -1.82 9.38
C LYS A 173 -2.15 -1.55 8.01
N VAL A 174 -1.28 -1.29 7.03
CA VAL A 174 -1.62 -1.22 5.61
C VAL A 174 -0.65 -2.13 4.87
N MET A 175 -1.15 -3.05 4.04
CA MET A 175 -0.32 -4.02 3.31
C MET A 175 -1.03 -4.60 2.08
N ASN A 176 -0.24 -4.86 1.04
CA ASN A 176 -0.43 -5.52 -0.27
C ASN A 176 -1.57 -5.07 -1.20
N THR A 177 -2.67 -4.50 -0.69
CA THR A 177 -3.62 -3.74 -1.52
C THR A 177 -3.76 -2.36 -0.94
N THR A 178 -2.96 -1.42 -1.46
CA THR A 178 -2.74 -0.12 -0.85
C THR A 178 -3.29 0.98 -1.75
N PHE A 179 -4.28 1.72 -1.24
CA PHE A 179 -4.90 2.85 -1.92
C PHE A 179 -4.16 4.14 -1.57
N TYR A 180 -3.98 5.00 -2.56
CA TYR A 180 -3.35 6.31 -2.43
C TYR A 180 -4.30 7.40 -2.90
N LEU A 181 -4.39 8.48 -2.14
CA LEU A 181 -5.08 9.70 -2.51
C LEU A 181 -4.12 10.89 -2.36
N LEU A 182 -3.56 11.32 -3.49
CA LEU A 182 -2.39 12.21 -3.58
C LEU A 182 -2.51 13.56 -2.84
N PRO A 183 -3.68 14.23 -2.79
CA PRO A 183 -3.80 15.47 -2.01
C PRO A 183 -3.50 15.30 -0.51
N TYR A 184 -3.61 14.07 -0.01
CA TYR A 184 -3.52 13.73 1.42
C TYR A 184 -2.38 12.77 1.75
N ILE A 185 -1.43 12.57 0.83
CA ILE A 185 -0.23 11.80 1.10
C ILE A 185 0.94 12.39 0.31
N TYR A 186 2.10 12.45 0.95
CA TYR A 186 3.33 12.84 0.29
C TYR A 186 4.14 11.60 -0.10
N ARG A 187 5.17 11.78 -0.92
CA ARG A 187 6.14 10.71 -1.21
C ARG A 187 6.92 10.37 0.06
N GLY A 188 6.62 9.25 0.67
CA GLY A 188 7.14 8.93 2.01
C GLY A 188 7.85 7.59 2.15
N GLU A 189 7.97 6.80 1.08
CA GLU A 189 8.57 5.46 1.20
C GLU A 189 10.09 5.53 1.30
N ARG A 190 10.62 4.80 2.29
CA ARG A 190 12.02 4.83 2.71
C ARG A 190 12.56 3.42 3.01
N GLY A 191 11.69 2.42 3.12
CA GLY A 191 12.05 1.03 3.39
C GLY A 191 12.53 0.30 2.14
N VAL A 192 13.75 -0.23 2.16
CA VAL A 192 14.25 -1.09 1.06
C VAL A 192 13.50 -2.44 1.05
N GLN A 193 13.09 -2.90 2.24
CA GLN A 193 12.19 -4.00 2.50
C GLN A 193 11.16 -3.52 3.53
N ASP A 194 10.04 -4.23 3.70
CA ASP A 194 9.03 -3.83 4.70
C ASP A 194 8.58 -2.36 4.51
N ASP A 195 8.55 -1.95 3.25
CA ASP A 195 8.26 -0.61 2.75
C ASP A 195 6.88 -0.17 3.24
N ASP A 196 5.88 -1.00 3.04
CA ASP A 196 4.53 -0.77 3.56
C ASP A 196 4.49 -0.50 5.08
N THR A 197 5.24 -1.26 5.88
CA THR A 197 5.40 -1.03 7.33
C THR A 197 6.10 0.30 7.62
N SER A 198 7.19 0.59 6.91
CA SER A 198 7.88 1.88 6.96
C SER A 198 6.93 3.05 6.68
N LEU A 199 6.12 2.96 5.64
CA LEU A 199 5.14 3.99 5.28
C LEU A 199 4.04 4.17 6.33
N PHE A 200 3.30 3.11 6.67
CA PHE A 200 2.15 3.28 7.56
C PHE A 200 2.59 3.67 8.98
N THR A 201 3.77 3.23 9.43
CA THR A 201 4.30 3.63 10.74
C THR A 201 4.68 5.10 10.77
N GLY A 202 5.28 5.63 9.70
CA GLY A 202 5.54 7.07 9.57
C GLY A 202 4.27 7.91 9.54
N ILE A 203 3.28 7.50 8.74
CA ILE A 203 1.96 8.18 8.70
C ILE A 203 1.33 8.20 10.09
N CYS A 204 1.33 7.07 10.79
CA CYS A 204 0.81 6.99 12.16
C CYS A 204 1.61 7.87 13.13
N ASN A 205 2.94 7.94 13.00
CA ASN A 205 3.81 8.71 13.88
C ASN A 205 3.62 10.22 13.73
N GLU A 206 3.32 10.69 12.52
CA GLU A 206 2.95 12.07 12.23
C GLU A 206 1.55 12.46 12.75
N GLY A 207 0.80 11.50 13.29
CA GLY A 207 -0.56 11.71 13.80
C GLY A 207 -1.64 11.68 12.72
N LEU A 208 -1.29 11.24 11.52
CA LEU A 208 -2.21 11.09 10.41
C LEU A 208 -2.97 9.76 10.50
N PHE A 209 -4.21 9.76 10.05
CA PHE A 209 -5.02 8.54 10.04
C PHE A 209 -4.68 7.67 8.83
N THR A 210 -4.48 6.37 9.08
CA THR A 210 -4.35 5.32 8.06
C THR A 210 -4.75 3.96 8.65
N GLY A 211 -5.03 2.99 7.78
CA GLY A 211 -5.31 1.63 8.21
C GLY A 211 -5.92 0.74 7.13
N THR A 212 -6.12 -0.52 7.48
CA THR A 212 -6.74 -1.53 6.62
C THR A 212 -8.21 -1.70 6.99
N MET A 213 -9.10 -1.69 5.99
CA MET A 213 -10.51 -2.04 6.15
C MET A 213 -10.67 -3.57 6.28
N ASN A 214 -10.94 -4.01 7.51
CA ASN A 214 -10.79 -5.40 7.94
C ASN A 214 -11.90 -6.34 7.44
N HIS A 215 -13.15 -5.84 7.33
CA HIS A 215 -14.33 -6.67 7.05
C HIS A 215 -14.88 -6.51 5.62
N ALA A 216 -14.03 -6.05 4.69
CA ALA A 216 -14.39 -5.88 3.29
C ALA A 216 -14.08 -7.16 2.48
N VAL A 217 -13.45 -7.00 1.32
CA VAL A 217 -12.86 -8.12 0.58
C VAL A 217 -11.46 -8.42 1.10
N VAL A 218 -11.06 -9.70 1.05
CA VAL A 218 -9.79 -10.18 1.59
C VAL A 218 -8.88 -10.66 0.46
N LEU A 219 -7.72 -10.05 0.34
CA LEU A 219 -6.68 -10.41 -0.62
C LEU A 219 -6.17 -11.84 -0.38
N GLN A 220 -6.15 -12.64 -1.44
CA GLN A 220 -5.44 -13.92 -1.52
C GLN A 220 -4.26 -13.77 -2.47
N GLN A 221 -3.07 -14.07 -1.97
CA GLN A 221 -1.82 -13.98 -2.72
C GLN A 221 -1.11 -15.33 -2.73
N THR A 222 -0.17 -15.47 -3.66
CA THR A 222 0.73 -16.63 -3.68
C THR A 222 1.70 -16.53 -2.50
N LEU A 223 2.15 -17.65 -1.93
CA LEU A 223 3.21 -17.61 -0.92
C LEU A 223 4.51 -17.15 -1.59
N SER A 224 5.04 -16.00 -1.15
CA SER A 224 6.18 -15.31 -1.79
C SER A 224 7.47 -16.14 -1.79
N ALA A 225 7.68 -16.99 -0.77
CA ALA A 225 8.91 -17.76 -0.58
C ALA A 225 9.18 -18.87 -1.62
N THR A 226 8.21 -19.18 -2.49
CA THR A 226 8.33 -20.29 -3.48
C THR A 226 8.41 -19.82 -4.93
N GLN A 227 8.46 -18.51 -5.19
CA GLN A 227 8.43 -17.97 -6.55
C GLN A 227 9.78 -17.38 -6.98
N ALA A 228 10.20 -17.67 -8.21
CA ALA A 228 11.33 -17.00 -8.86
C ALA A 228 10.94 -15.56 -9.27
N GLY A 229 11.91 -14.66 -9.30
CA GLY A 229 11.69 -13.22 -9.57
C GLY A 229 10.97 -12.50 -8.42
N GLY A 230 10.71 -11.20 -8.61
CA GLY A 230 10.19 -10.32 -7.56
C GLY A 230 11.21 -10.04 -6.45
N LEU A 231 10.77 -9.98 -5.19
CA LEU A 231 11.62 -9.66 -4.04
C LEU A 231 12.51 -10.83 -3.54
N THR A 232 12.40 -12.02 -4.15
CA THR A 232 13.13 -13.23 -3.70
C THR A 232 14.65 -13.00 -3.68
N ASP A 233 15.20 -12.35 -4.70
CA ASP A 233 16.64 -12.08 -4.80
C ASP A 233 17.09 -11.09 -3.71
N LEU A 234 16.29 -10.06 -3.45
CA LEU A 234 16.54 -9.10 -2.39
C LEU A 234 16.46 -9.75 -0.99
N TYR A 235 15.53 -10.69 -0.77
CA TYR A 235 15.46 -11.45 0.48
C TYR A 235 16.67 -12.37 0.67
N ASN A 236 17.15 -12.98 -0.42
CA ASN A 236 18.37 -13.78 -0.40
C ASN A 236 19.61 -12.96 -0.07
N GLU A 237 19.68 -11.72 -0.56
CA GLU A 237 20.78 -10.77 -0.35
C GLU A 237 20.75 -10.13 1.05
N CYS A 238 19.62 -9.55 1.45
CA CYS A 238 19.49 -8.72 2.66
C CYS A 238 19.16 -9.50 3.93
N LYS A 239 18.72 -10.77 3.80
CA LYS A 239 18.25 -11.63 4.90
C LYS A 239 17.16 -10.97 5.77
N LEU A 240 16.71 -11.68 6.80
CA LEU A 240 15.61 -11.25 7.67
C LEU A 240 15.97 -10.06 8.58
N LEU A 241 17.27 -9.84 8.83
CA LEU A 241 17.73 -8.78 9.72
C LEU A 241 17.46 -7.38 9.14
N ASN A 242 17.78 -7.16 7.85
CA ASN A 242 17.51 -5.87 7.21
C ASN A 242 16.02 -5.56 7.24
N LYS A 243 15.16 -6.52 6.85
CA LYS A 243 13.71 -6.37 6.91
C LYS A 243 13.24 -5.96 8.31
N ALA A 244 13.66 -6.67 9.35
CA ALA A 244 13.18 -6.44 10.71
C ALA A 244 13.68 -5.11 11.32
N LEU A 245 14.80 -4.56 10.84
CA LEU A 245 15.42 -3.37 11.42
C LEU A 245 15.00 -2.04 10.79
N ILE A 246 14.42 -2.04 9.58
CA ILE A 246 14.05 -0.80 8.88
C ILE A 246 13.19 0.11 9.76
N THR A 247 12.11 -0.43 10.32
CA THR A 247 11.20 0.36 11.15
C THR A 247 11.71 0.60 12.57
N VAL A 248 12.63 -0.25 13.05
CA VAL A 248 13.34 -0.04 14.33
C VAL A 248 14.27 1.16 14.24
N ILE A 249 14.99 1.33 13.13
CA ILE A 249 15.88 2.48 12.91
C ILE A 249 15.06 3.77 12.80
N GLN A 250 13.92 3.73 12.10
CA GLN A 250 13.05 4.90 11.96
C GLN A 250 12.39 5.31 13.29
N TYR A 251 11.88 4.34 14.06
CA TYR A 251 11.09 4.60 15.26
C TYR A 251 11.57 3.75 16.47
N PRO A 252 12.81 3.95 16.95
CA PRO A 252 13.42 3.07 17.97
C PRO A 252 12.74 3.13 19.34
N SER A 253 11.99 4.19 19.64
CA SER A 253 11.19 4.32 20.86
C SER A 253 9.89 3.50 20.81
N ALA A 254 9.44 3.11 19.62
CA ALA A 254 8.15 2.48 19.40
C ALA A 254 8.22 1.08 18.82
N ILE A 255 9.30 0.72 18.14
CA ILE A 255 9.42 -0.54 17.40
C ILE A 255 10.68 -1.27 17.83
N ILE A 256 10.55 -2.56 18.11
CA ILE A 256 11.69 -3.43 18.41
C ILE A 256 11.72 -4.63 17.45
N ALA A 257 12.91 -5.20 17.22
CA ALA A 257 13.03 -6.48 16.53
C ALA A 257 13.03 -7.61 17.58
N GLU A 258 12.25 -8.66 17.34
CA GLU A 258 12.16 -9.82 18.22
C GLU A 258 11.90 -11.11 17.44
N TYR A 259 12.22 -12.25 18.05
CA TYR A 259 11.86 -13.56 17.50
C TYR A 259 10.37 -13.82 17.74
N GLN A 260 9.62 -14.13 16.68
CA GLN A 260 8.18 -14.35 16.76
C GLN A 260 7.82 -15.80 16.43
N THR A 261 7.35 -16.55 17.44
CA THR A 261 6.96 -17.97 17.30
C THR A 261 5.83 -18.16 16.29
N MET A 262 4.85 -17.25 16.27
CA MET A 262 3.72 -17.32 15.32
C MET A 262 4.13 -17.05 13.87
N ASN A 263 5.28 -16.44 13.65
CA ASN A 263 5.86 -16.17 12.33
C ASN A 263 6.96 -17.18 11.99
N GLY A 264 6.78 -18.44 12.38
CA GLY A 264 7.72 -19.52 12.07
C GLY A 264 9.07 -19.41 12.79
N GLY A 265 9.14 -18.67 13.91
CA GLY A 265 10.39 -18.49 14.66
C GLY A 265 11.38 -17.54 14.00
N MET A 266 10.91 -16.67 13.11
CA MET A 266 11.74 -15.69 12.42
C MET A 266 11.89 -14.39 13.22
N LEU A 267 13.00 -13.70 13.00
CA LEU A 267 13.19 -12.32 13.46
C LEU A 267 12.21 -11.41 12.71
N HIS A 268 11.43 -10.61 13.45
CA HIS A 268 10.44 -9.70 12.91
C HIS A 268 10.30 -8.46 13.80
N HIS A 269 9.85 -7.35 13.24
CA HIS A 269 9.53 -6.16 14.03
C HIS A 269 8.25 -6.40 14.87
N ARG A 270 8.18 -5.79 16.05
CA ARG A 270 6.96 -5.60 16.84
C ARG A 270 6.74 -4.13 17.12
N ILE A 271 5.58 -3.63 16.71
CA ILE A 271 5.18 -2.24 16.88
C ILE A 271 4.43 -2.06 18.20
N ASN A 272 4.91 -1.15 19.05
CA ASN A 272 4.18 -0.65 20.21
C ASN A 272 3.44 0.64 19.85
N TYR A 273 2.18 0.49 19.44
CA TYR A 273 1.33 1.63 19.04
C TYR A 273 1.16 2.70 20.11
N LYS A 274 1.34 2.38 21.40
CA LYS A 274 1.30 3.36 22.50
C LYS A 274 2.39 4.42 22.35
N HIS A 275 3.54 4.05 21.80
CA HIS A 275 4.69 4.94 21.61
C HIS A 275 4.82 5.41 20.15
N LEU A 276 4.14 4.75 19.20
CA LEU A 276 4.21 5.12 17.79
C LEU A 276 3.28 6.28 17.45
N ALA A 277 2.00 6.16 17.75
CA ALA A 277 0.98 7.08 17.25
C ALA A 277 0.54 8.05 18.36
N PRO A 278 0.49 9.37 18.10
CA PRO A 278 -0.07 10.30 19.05
C PRO A 278 -1.55 9.96 19.26
N CYS A 279 -2.02 10.17 20.49
CA CYS A 279 -3.41 9.93 20.84
C CYS A 279 -3.98 11.16 21.55
N ILE A 280 -5.24 11.48 21.25
CA ILE A 280 -5.97 12.51 21.97
C ILE A 280 -6.26 11.95 23.36
N ILE A 281 -5.68 12.60 24.38
CA ILE A 281 -5.90 12.22 25.77
C ILE A 281 -7.20 12.90 26.21
N LYS A 282 -8.19 12.09 26.62
CA LYS A 282 -9.42 12.64 27.21
C LYS A 282 -9.07 13.35 28.50
N GLY A 283 -9.35 14.65 28.55
CA GLY A 283 -9.15 15.45 29.73
C GLY A 283 -10.16 15.14 30.84
N SER A 284 -9.80 15.47 32.08
CA SER A 284 -10.64 15.18 33.26
C SER A 284 -11.57 16.33 33.61
N LYS A 285 -11.19 17.56 33.22
CA LYS A 285 -11.98 18.78 33.42
C LYS A 285 -12.70 19.14 32.12
N GLU A 286 -13.78 19.89 32.25
CA GLU A 286 -14.52 20.43 31.10
C GLU A 286 -13.64 21.35 30.24
N SER A 287 -12.73 22.09 30.87
CA SER A 287 -11.72 22.93 30.20
C SER A 287 -10.73 22.16 29.33
N ASP A 288 -10.52 20.87 29.61
CA ASP A 288 -9.51 20.05 28.95
C ASP A 288 -10.04 19.46 27.62
N ASN A 289 -11.36 19.50 27.41
CA ASN A 289 -12.03 19.05 26.18
C ASN A 289 -12.48 20.28 25.39
N ILE A 290 -11.50 21.04 24.90
CA ILE A 290 -11.76 22.11 23.94
C ILE A 290 -12.37 21.46 22.70
N ALA A 291 -13.61 21.82 22.39
CA ALA A 291 -14.22 21.41 21.14
C ALA A 291 -13.40 22.01 19.99
N TRP A 292 -13.00 21.16 19.04
CA TRP A 292 -12.31 21.51 17.79
C TRP A 292 -12.94 22.63 16.94
N ASP A 293 -14.19 23.00 17.22
CA ASP A 293 -14.95 24.08 16.58
C ASP A 293 -15.09 25.31 17.48
N LYS A 294 -14.43 25.33 18.63
CA LYS A 294 -14.51 26.44 19.61
C LYS A 294 -13.82 27.71 19.11
N TYR A 295 -12.77 27.56 18.31
CA TYR A 295 -11.99 28.68 17.78
C TYR A 295 -12.17 28.73 16.26
N PRO A 296 -12.67 29.84 15.69
CA PRO A 296 -12.84 29.99 14.25
C PRO A 296 -11.55 29.81 13.43
N GLU A 297 -10.40 30.01 14.06
CA GLU A 297 -9.06 29.82 13.52
C GLU A 297 -8.57 28.36 13.54
N ASP A 298 -9.23 27.48 14.31
CA ASP A 298 -8.83 26.08 14.41
C ASP A 298 -9.31 25.30 13.17
N TYR A 299 -8.35 24.67 12.48
CA TYR A 299 -8.62 23.71 11.42
C TYR A 299 -8.27 22.29 11.92
N PRO A 300 -9.04 21.25 11.54
CA PRO A 300 -8.71 19.89 11.92
C PRO A 300 -7.33 19.50 11.38
N PHE A 301 -6.58 18.67 12.13
CA PHE A 301 -5.37 18.04 11.60
C PHE A 301 -5.71 17.34 10.28
N THR A 302 -5.14 17.83 9.18
CA THR A 302 -5.33 17.25 7.85
C THR A 302 -4.10 16.44 7.47
N ASN A 303 -4.31 15.36 6.71
CA ASN A 303 -3.22 14.67 6.02
C ASN A 303 -2.72 15.47 4.79
N GLU A 304 -3.12 16.73 4.62
CA GLU A 304 -2.75 17.52 3.45
C GLU A 304 -1.23 17.64 3.38
N ASN A 305 -0.70 17.39 2.18
CA ASN A 305 0.73 17.39 1.96
C ASN A 305 1.29 18.80 2.20
N LYS A 306 2.16 18.96 3.22
CA LYS A 306 2.79 20.24 3.55
C LYS A 306 3.88 20.68 2.56
N ILE A 307 4.30 19.79 1.65
CA ILE A 307 5.45 20.00 0.75
C ILE A 307 4.99 20.14 -0.71
N ASN A 308 3.97 20.96 -0.97
CA ASN A 308 3.85 21.59 -2.27
C ASN A 308 3.21 22.96 -2.12
N GLY A 309 3.87 23.98 -2.67
CA GLY A 309 3.39 25.36 -2.74
C GLY A 309 2.18 25.55 -3.67
N HIS A 310 1.19 24.67 -3.62
CA HIS A 310 -0.10 24.88 -4.24
C HIS A 310 -0.93 25.76 -3.33
N LYS A 311 -0.85 27.07 -3.57
CA LYS A 311 -1.97 27.96 -3.24
C LYS A 311 -3.20 27.38 -3.93
N CYS A 312 -4.21 27.01 -3.15
CA CYS A 312 -5.57 26.94 -3.66
C CYS A 312 -6.03 28.38 -3.86
N ASP A 313 -5.82 28.90 -5.06
CA ASP A 313 -6.63 29.96 -5.64
C ASP A 313 -7.53 29.31 -6.72
#